data_AF-A0A0H4XDU9-F1
#
_entry.id   AF-A0A0H4XDU9-F1
#
_cell.length_a   1.000
_cell.length_b   1.000
_cell.length_c   1.000
_cell.angle_alpha   90.00
_cell.angle_beta   90.00
_cell.angle_gamma   90.00
#
_symmetry.space_group_name_H-M   'P 1'
#
loop_
_entity.id
_entity.type
_entity.pdbx_description
1 polymer ?
#
loop_
_entity_poly.entity_id
_entity_poly.type
_entity_poly.pdbx_seq_one_letter_code
_entity_poly.pdbx_strand_id
1 'polypeptide(L)'
;MGDEDASRKDAIRKRLRLARYPRRSAAVFTDENDHNPWVLEDCPQCRGLGKVCHEGEGLAWQESCSACEERGTTGEVVRYFLAPGPAVTVAVDSHGWVTCPRCERRFSTQSLDHWTGRRHRTCGQALMLDGMAR
;
A
#
# COMPACT_ATOMS: atom_id res chain seq x y z
N MET A 1 28.02 -28.29 5.28
CA MET A 1 27.94 -27.82 3.88
C MET A 1 26.51 -27.60 3.36
N GLY A 2 25.45 -27.88 4.15
CA GLY A 2 24.05 -27.69 3.71
C GLY A 2 23.43 -26.33 4.06
N ASP A 3 23.84 -25.71 5.17
CA ASP A 3 23.19 -24.49 5.69
C ASP A 3 23.47 -23.23 4.86
N GLU A 4 24.67 -23.13 4.27
CA GLU A 4 25.03 -21.98 3.43
C GLU A 4 24.27 -21.94 2.10
N ASP A 5 23.96 -23.11 1.53
CA ASP A 5 23.21 -23.21 0.26
C ASP A 5 21.72 -22.90 0.48
N ALA A 6 21.15 -23.33 1.62
CA ALA A 6 19.80 -22.96 2.01
C ALA A 6 19.65 -21.44 2.21
N SER A 7 20.60 -20.81 2.90
CA SER A 7 20.62 -19.36 3.11
C SER A 7 20.70 -18.57 1.78
N ARG A 8 21.56 -19.00 0.84
CA ARG A 8 21.68 -18.36 -0.47
C ARG A 8 20.40 -18.48 -1.31
N LYS A 9 19.77 -19.66 -1.32
CA LYS A 9 18.51 -19.89 -2.04
C LYS A 9 17.39 -19.01 -1.51
N ASP A 10 17.30 -18.86 -0.18
CA ASP A 10 16.31 -17.97 0.43
C ASP A 10 16.55 -16.50 0.07
N ALA A 11 17.80 -16.03 0.15
CA ALA A 11 18.17 -14.68 -0.25
C ALA A 11 17.82 -14.38 -1.73
N ILE A 12 18.03 -15.34 -2.63
CA ILE A 12 17.66 -15.23 -4.05
C ILE A 12 16.14 -15.16 -4.22
N ARG A 13 15.38 -16.06 -3.58
CA ARG A 13 13.91 -16.04 -3.64
C ARG A 13 13.35 -14.72 -3.13
N LYS A 14 13.91 -14.21 -2.04
CA LYS A 14 13.55 -12.92 -1.44
C LYS A 14 13.80 -11.76 -2.42
N ARG A 15 14.98 -11.73 -3.05
CA ARG A 15 15.32 -10.71 -4.06
C ARG A 15 14.38 -10.78 -5.27
N LEU A 16 14.06 -11.97 -5.75
CA LEU A 16 13.12 -12.16 -6.86
C LEU A 16 11.70 -11.72 -6.49
N ARG A 17 11.24 -12.00 -5.26
CA ARG A 17 9.93 -11.50 -4.77
C ARG A 17 9.88 -9.99 -4.71
N LEU A 18 10.90 -9.34 -4.15
CA LEU A 18 10.99 -7.86 -4.08
C LEU A 18 11.08 -7.21 -5.47
N ALA A 19 11.71 -7.88 -6.44
CA ALA A 19 11.77 -7.41 -7.82
C ALA A 19 10.41 -7.54 -8.53
N ARG A 20 9.62 -8.55 -8.19
CA ARG A 20 8.32 -8.82 -8.83
C ARG A 20 7.16 -8.06 -8.19
N TYR A 21 7.18 -7.89 -6.88
CA TYR A 21 6.10 -7.28 -6.11
C TYR A 21 6.64 -6.10 -5.31
N PRO A 22 6.20 -4.86 -5.59
CA PRO A 22 6.65 -3.71 -4.83
C PRO A 22 6.09 -3.75 -3.40
N ARG A 23 6.69 -2.96 -2.50
CA ARG A 23 6.05 -2.60 -1.23
C ARG A 23 4.85 -1.69 -1.49
N ARG A 24 3.95 -1.56 -0.51
CA ARG A 24 2.79 -0.64 -0.61
C ARG A 24 3.20 0.80 -0.94
N SER A 25 4.27 1.31 -0.34
CA SER A 25 4.78 2.66 -0.58
C SER A 25 5.31 2.89 -2.00
N ALA A 26 5.69 1.82 -2.70
CA ALA A 26 6.20 1.86 -4.07
C ALA A 26 5.20 1.28 -5.09
N ALA A 27 3.94 1.07 -4.70
CA ALA A 27 2.92 0.52 -5.57
C ALA A 27 2.57 1.50 -6.69
N VAL A 28 2.52 1.00 -7.93
CA VAL A 28 2.09 1.75 -9.11
C VAL A 28 0.68 1.32 -9.48
N PHE A 29 -0.23 2.29 -9.59
CA PHE A 29 -1.63 2.06 -9.95
C PHE A 29 -1.79 2.29 -11.45
N THR A 30 -2.31 1.28 -12.14
CA THR A 30 -2.53 1.34 -13.60
C THR A 30 -3.89 0.74 -13.94
N ASP A 31 -4.38 1.01 -15.13
CA ASP A 31 -5.66 0.45 -15.58
C ASP A 31 -5.59 -1.08 -15.73
N GLU A 32 -4.45 -1.63 -16.15
CA GLU A 32 -4.22 -3.07 -16.29
C GLU A 32 -4.32 -3.81 -14.95
N ASN A 33 -3.95 -3.15 -13.85
CA ASN A 33 -4.06 -3.71 -12.52
C ASN A 33 -5.34 -3.31 -11.79
N ASP A 34 -6.30 -2.69 -12.49
CA ASP A 34 -7.55 -2.16 -11.93
C ASP A 34 -7.31 -1.23 -10.72
N HIS A 35 -6.19 -0.52 -10.76
CA HIS A 35 -5.68 0.29 -9.65
C HIS A 35 -5.60 -0.50 -8.34
N ASN A 36 -5.38 -1.82 -8.40
CA ASN A 36 -5.25 -2.70 -7.25
C ASN A 36 -4.11 -3.70 -7.46
N PRO A 37 -2.85 -3.22 -7.52
CA PRO A 37 -1.68 -4.06 -7.76
C PRO A 37 -1.50 -5.11 -6.66
N TRP A 38 -0.79 -6.18 -7.02
CA TRP A 38 -0.20 -7.10 -6.04
C TRP A 38 1.01 -6.45 -5.39
N VAL A 39 1.11 -6.52 -4.07
CA VAL A 39 2.18 -5.95 -3.27
C VAL A 39 2.65 -6.94 -2.23
N LEU A 40 3.87 -6.74 -1.72
CA LEU A 40 4.28 -7.41 -0.49
C LEU A 40 3.52 -6.79 0.68
N GLU A 41 2.96 -7.64 1.53
CA GLU A 41 2.28 -7.19 2.75
C GLU A 41 3.32 -6.60 3.72
N ASP A 42 3.05 -5.37 4.14
CA ASP A 42 3.87 -4.68 5.14
C ASP A 42 3.77 -5.39 6.49
N CYS A 43 4.90 -5.48 7.21
CA CYS A 43 4.91 -6.02 8.56
C CYS A 43 4.03 -5.15 9.47
N PRO A 44 3.08 -5.72 10.23
CA PRO A 44 2.13 -4.94 11.03
C PRO A 44 2.81 -4.18 12.18
N GLN A 45 3.95 -4.65 12.68
CA GLN A 45 4.67 -4.03 13.79
C GLN A 45 5.44 -2.77 13.36
N CYS A 46 6.18 -2.84 12.24
CA CYS A 46 6.97 -1.70 11.74
C CYS A 46 6.33 -0.96 10.56
N ARG A 47 5.15 -1.39 10.09
CA ARG A 47 4.39 -0.79 9.00
C ARG A 47 5.21 -0.54 7.73
N GLY A 48 5.97 -1.54 7.28
CA GLY A 48 6.76 -1.41 6.05
C GLY A 48 8.18 -0.89 6.24
N LEU A 49 8.51 -0.34 7.42
CA LEU A 49 9.78 0.38 7.63
C LEU A 49 10.97 -0.54 7.90
N GLY A 50 10.73 -1.75 8.44
CA GLY A 50 11.78 -2.64 8.94
C GLY A 50 12.38 -2.19 10.28
N LYS A 51 11.97 -1.03 10.80
CA LYS A 51 12.40 -0.49 12.09
C LYS A 51 11.20 -0.06 12.93
N VAL A 52 11.36 -0.10 14.25
CA VAL A 52 10.39 0.41 15.21
C VAL A 52 10.98 1.66 15.86
N CYS A 53 10.19 2.72 15.95
CA CYS A 53 10.58 3.95 16.63
C CYS A 53 10.10 3.88 18.08
N HIS A 54 11.00 4.17 19.01
CA HIS A 54 10.74 4.23 20.43
C HIS A 54 10.93 5.68 20.89
N GLU A 55 10.09 6.13 21.83
CA GLU A 55 10.19 7.44 22.45
C GLU A 55 10.20 7.27 23.97
N GLY A 56 11.16 7.90 24.64
CA GLY A 56 11.34 7.81 26.09
C GLY A 56 12.40 8.79 26.59
N GLU A 57 12.21 9.33 27.80
CA GLU A 57 13.15 10.28 28.43
C GLU A 57 13.48 11.53 27.58
N GLY A 58 12.55 11.95 26.73
CA GLY A 58 12.77 13.07 25.80
C GLY A 58 13.67 12.73 24.60
N LEU A 59 13.98 11.45 24.39
CA LEU A 59 14.75 10.94 23.26
C LEU A 59 13.88 10.04 22.38
N ALA A 60 14.23 9.99 21.09
CA ALA A 60 13.68 9.03 20.14
C ALA A 60 14.81 8.17 19.57
N TRP A 61 14.63 6.85 19.53
CA TRP A 61 15.59 5.92 18.92
C TRP A 61 14.88 4.89 18.03
N GLN A 62 15.65 4.27 17.14
CA GLN A 62 15.14 3.24 16.22
C GLN A 62 15.82 1.92 16.48
N GLU A 63 15.02 0.86 16.54
CA GLU A 63 15.50 -0.52 16.61
C GLU A 63 15.03 -1.31 15.40
N SER A 64 15.78 -2.34 15.07
CA SER A 64 15.40 -3.31 14.05
C SER A 64 14.11 -4.02 14.46
N CYS A 65 13.16 -4.12 13.53
CA CYS A 65 11.90 -4.80 13.80
C CYS A 65 12.12 -6.31 13.93
N SER A 66 12.03 -6.85 15.14
CA SER A 66 12.22 -8.28 15.42
C SER A 66 11.22 -9.17 14.68
N ALA A 67 9.95 -8.75 14.56
CA ALA A 67 8.91 -9.55 13.89
C ALA A 67 9.15 -9.78 12.38
N CYS A 68 9.94 -8.94 11.73
CA CYS A 68 10.24 -9.11 10.30
C CYS A 68 11.73 -9.12 9.99
N GLU A 69 12.59 -9.15 11.01
CA GLU A 69 14.05 -9.09 10.87
C GLU A 69 14.47 -8.03 9.83
N GLU A 70 14.03 -6.79 10.05
CA GLU A 70 14.33 -5.63 9.20
C GLU A 70 13.76 -5.66 7.78
N ARG A 71 13.04 -6.72 7.39
CA ARG A 71 12.46 -6.82 6.05
C ARG A 71 11.45 -5.73 5.75
N GLY A 72 10.72 -5.28 6.76
CA GLY A 72 9.57 -4.38 6.61
C GLY A 72 8.33 -5.08 6.07
N THR A 73 8.40 -6.35 5.66
CA THR A 73 7.27 -7.09 5.06
C THR A 73 7.09 -8.44 5.76
N THR A 74 5.87 -8.98 5.74
CA THR A 74 5.60 -10.37 6.18
C THR A 74 6.14 -11.39 5.18
N GLY A 75 6.31 -10.98 3.92
CA GLY A 75 6.76 -11.83 2.81
C GLY A 75 5.62 -12.38 1.96
N GLU A 76 4.38 -12.24 2.44
CA GLU A 76 3.17 -12.61 1.72
C GLU A 76 2.85 -11.61 0.60
N VAL A 77 2.28 -12.13 -0.49
CA VAL A 77 1.84 -11.34 -1.64
C VAL A 77 0.35 -11.16 -1.55
N VAL A 78 -0.08 -9.91 -1.38
CA VAL A 78 -1.49 -9.55 -1.18
C VAL A 78 -1.92 -8.48 -2.19
N ARG A 79 -3.23 -8.30 -2.36
CA ARG A 79 -3.75 -7.13 -3.07
C ARG A 79 -3.55 -5.88 -2.23
N TYR A 80 -3.25 -4.75 -2.88
CA TYR A 80 -3.14 -3.47 -2.20
C TYR A 80 -4.42 -3.16 -1.40
N PHE A 81 -5.58 -3.31 -2.03
CA PHE A 81 -6.89 -3.26 -1.37
C PHE A 81 -7.41 -4.69 -1.16
N LEU A 82 -7.53 -5.11 0.10
CA LEU A 82 -7.91 -6.48 0.47
C LEU A 82 -9.40 -6.77 0.24
N ALA A 83 -10.26 -5.79 0.47
CA ALA A 83 -11.71 -5.92 0.29
C ALA A 83 -12.24 -4.72 -0.53
N PRO A 84 -11.90 -4.60 -1.82
CA PRO A 84 -12.38 -3.50 -2.66
C PRO A 84 -13.89 -3.61 -2.88
N GLY A 85 -14.60 -2.50 -2.74
CA GLY A 85 -16.02 -2.41 -3.11
C GLY A 85 -16.21 -2.32 -4.63
N PRO A 86 -17.42 -2.62 -5.15
CA PRO A 86 -17.77 -2.42 -6.55
C PRO A 86 -17.71 -0.93 -6.91
N ALA A 87 -17.58 -0.58 -8.20
CA ALA A 87 -17.56 0.82 -8.61
C ALA A 87 -18.88 1.53 -8.30
N VAL A 88 -18.81 2.73 -7.73
CA VAL A 88 -19.98 3.56 -7.39
C VAL A 88 -19.83 4.92 -8.05
N THR A 89 -20.89 5.40 -8.72
CA THR A 89 -20.91 6.75 -9.29
C THR A 89 -21.03 7.79 -8.19
N VAL A 90 -20.22 8.84 -8.26
CA VAL A 90 -20.20 9.94 -7.30
C VAL A 90 -20.07 11.27 -8.05
N ALA A 91 -20.78 12.29 -7.55
CA ALA A 91 -20.63 13.63 -8.07
C ALA A 91 -19.32 14.25 -7.61
N VAL A 92 -18.63 14.93 -8.52
CA VAL A 92 -17.51 15.82 -8.21
C VAL A 92 -18.05 17.24 -8.10
N ASP A 93 -17.68 17.96 -7.04
CA ASP A 93 -18.08 19.36 -6.90
C ASP A 93 -17.29 20.29 -7.86
N SER A 94 -17.69 21.56 -7.90
CA SER A 94 -17.07 22.57 -8.77
C SER A 94 -15.58 22.84 -8.47
N HIS A 95 -15.06 22.33 -7.35
CA HIS A 95 -13.66 22.47 -6.94
C HIS A 95 -12.86 21.18 -7.09
N GLY A 96 -13.43 20.14 -7.71
CA GLY A 96 -12.73 18.87 -7.93
C GLY A 96 -12.66 17.98 -6.69
N TRP A 97 -13.53 18.19 -5.70
CA TRP A 97 -13.61 17.35 -4.50
C TRP A 97 -14.74 16.33 -4.61
N VAL A 98 -14.55 15.22 -3.92
CA VAL A 98 -15.49 14.10 -3.88
C VAL A 98 -15.54 13.52 -2.47
N THR A 99 -16.70 13.01 -2.08
CA THR A 99 -16.89 12.27 -0.81
C THR A 99 -17.01 10.78 -1.11
N CYS A 100 -16.16 9.96 -0.48
CA CYS A 100 -16.22 8.51 -0.65
C CYS A 100 -17.48 7.94 0.03
N PRO A 101 -18.35 7.19 -0.68
CA PRO A 101 -19.59 6.67 -0.10
C PRO A 101 -19.36 5.52 0.90
N ARG A 102 -18.14 4.96 0.95
CA ARG A 102 -17.80 3.85 1.85
C ARG A 102 -17.27 4.32 3.20
N CYS A 103 -16.45 5.36 3.22
CA CYS A 103 -15.75 5.80 4.43
C CYS A 103 -15.96 7.29 4.73
N GLU A 104 -16.82 7.97 3.96
CA GLU A 104 -17.28 9.35 4.16
C GLU A 104 -16.20 10.44 4.16
N ARG A 105 -14.93 10.06 3.95
CA ARG A 105 -13.83 10.99 3.78
C ARG A 105 -13.98 11.76 2.46
N ARG A 106 -13.84 13.08 2.56
CA ARG A 106 -13.76 14.00 1.43
C ARG A 106 -12.30 14.12 0.98
N PHE A 107 -12.05 14.09 -0.32
CA PHE A 107 -10.71 14.24 -0.88
C PHE A 107 -10.75 14.94 -2.24
N SER A 108 -9.62 15.54 -2.63
CA SER A 108 -9.44 16.12 -3.96
C SER A 108 -9.10 15.04 -4.97
N THR A 109 -9.74 15.08 -6.14
CA THR A 109 -9.46 14.19 -7.27
C THR A 109 -8.05 14.40 -7.86
N GLN A 110 -7.36 15.48 -7.50
CA GLN A 110 -5.97 15.76 -7.89
C GLN A 110 -4.95 15.20 -6.88
N SER A 111 -5.38 14.79 -5.69
CA SER A 111 -4.48 14.30 -4.64
C SER A 111 -4.13 12.82 -4.87
N LEU A 112 -2.91 12.55 -5.29
CA LEU A 112 -2.38 11.18 -5.45
C LEU A 112 -2.25 10.42 -4.11
N ASP A 113 -2.29 11.11 -2.98
CA ASP A 113 -2.29 10.49 -1.65
C ASP A 113 -3.65 9.88 -1.28
N HIS A 114 -4.73 10.37 -1.90
CA HIS A 114 -6.09 9.93 -1.63
C HIS A 114 -6.75 9.25 -2.82
N TRP A 115 -6.30 9.51 -4.04
CA TRP A 115 -6.92 9.03 -5.27
C TRP A 115 -5.91 8.33 -6.17
N THR A 116 -6.23 7.12 -6.63
CA THR A 116 -5.36 6.42 -7.60
C THR A 116 -5.64 6.81 -9.04
N GLY A 117 -6.74 7.51 -9.32
CA GLY A 117 -7.34 7.63 -10.65
C GLY A 117 -8.64 6.82 -10.79
N ARG A 118 -8.81 5.78 -9.96
CA ARG A 118 -10.02 4.92 -9.97
C ARG A 118 -10.50 4.47 -8.60
N ARG A 119 -9.64 4.46 -7.58
CA ARG A 119 -9.95 4.00 -6.22
C ARG A 119 -9.51 5.00 -5.17
N HIS A 120 -10.30 5.12 -4.09
CA HIS A 120 -9.91 5.87 -2.91
C HIS A 120 -8.81 5.11 -2.16
N ARG A 121 -7.63 5.72 -1.94
CA ARG A 121 -6.44 5.05 -1.38
C ARG A 121 -6.58 4.60 0.07
N THR A 122 -7.50 5.17 0.84
CA THR A 122 -7.73 4.73 2.23
C THR A 122 -8.53 3.43 2.28
N CYS A 123 -9.66 3.37 1.58
CA CYS A 123 -10.63 2.28 1.75
C CYS A 123 -10.76 1.38 0.51
N GLY A 124 -10.10 1.69 -0.60
CA GLY A 124 -10.13 0.90 -1.83
C GLY A 124 -11.44 0.94 -2.62
N GLN A 125 -12.40 1.77 -2.22
CA GLN A 125 -13.67 1.95 -2.93
C GLN A 125 -13.40 2.47 -4.34
N ALA A 126 -13.86 1.74 -5.36
CA ALA A 126 -13.82 2.20 -6.74
C ALA A 126 -14.89 3.28 -6.95
N LEU A 127 -14.54 4.37 -7.62
CA LEU A 127 -15.46 5.47 -7.92
C LEU A 127 -15.49 5.74 -9.41
N MET A 128 -16.68 6.01 -9.92
CA MET A 128 -16.90 6.59 -11.25
C MET A 128 -17.26 8.05 -11.03
N LEU A 129 -16.40 8.96 -11.48
CA LEU A 129 -16.59 10.39 -11.25
C LEU A 129 -17.57 10.94 -12.29
N ASP A 130 -18.73 11.41 -11.84
CA ASP A 130 -19.73 12.09 -12.67
C ASP A 130 -19.53 13.61 -12.62
N GLY A 131 -19.75 14.29 -13.75
CA GLY A 131 -19.57 15.74 -13.87
C GLY A 131 -18.15 16.22 -14.21
N MET A 132 -17.19 15.33 -14.43
CA MET A 132 -15.91 15.71 -15.06
C MET A 132 -16.11 15.84 -16.57
N ALA A 133 -16.28 17.07 -17.07
CA ALA A 133 -16.14 17.34 -18.49
C ALA A 133 -14.75 16.85 -18.95
N ARG A 134 -14.73 15.94 -19.93
CA ARG A 134 -13.50 15.39 -20.51
C ARG A 134 -12.73 16.46 -21.28
#